data_AF-A0ABD5VRK0-F1
#
_entry.id   AF-A0ABD5VRK0-F1
#
_cell.length_a   1.000
_cell.length_b   1.000
_cell.length_c   1.000
_cell.angle_alpha   90.00
_cell.angle_beta   90.00
_cell.angle_gamma   90.00
#
_symmetry.space_group_name_H-M   'P 1'
#
loop_
_entity.id
_entity.type
_entity.pdbx_description
1 polymer ?
#
loop_
_entity_poly.entity_id
_entity_poly.type
_entity_poly.pdbx_seq_one_letter_code
_entity_poly.pdbx_strand_id
1 'polypeptide(L)'
;MTREGPEKPSTDVAALASTVATTSHESLDQADVDAFEAVLDDVDAAMTAEEYGTAGDTLHEFWDAYLAAGLREREESADADAFAERVEQGFAAELVGIDIYQALQRFAAVRTDEAPDSSTYQAWTKRVLALTRDHHAHLADHLG
;
A
#
# COMPACT_ATOMS: atom_id res chain seq x y z
N MET A 1 -8.60 -33.06 -15.90
CA MET A 1 -8.72 -32.77 -14.46
C MET A 1 -7.55 -31.88 -14.08
N THR A 2 -7.70 -30.59 -14.30
CA THR A 2 -6.82 -29.56 -13.76
C THR A 2 -7.14 -29.48 -12.27
N ARG A 3 -6.18 -29.78 -11.40
CA ARG A 3 -6.31 -29.49 -9.97
C ARG A 3 -6.24 -27.97 -9.85
N GLU A 4 -7.36 -27.35 -9.50
CA GLU A 4 -7.36 -26.01 -8.93
C GLU A 4 -6.47 -26.08 -7.68
N GLY A 5 -5.39 -25.29 -7.68
CA GLY A 5 -4.59 -25.09 -6.47
C GLY A 5 -5.48 -24.46 -5.39
N PRO A 6 -5.07 -24.52 -4.11
CA PRO A 6 -5.80 -23.83 -3.07
C PRO A 6 -5.92 -22.35 -3.45
N GLU A 7 -7.16 -21.85 -3.57
CA GLU A 7 -7.42 -20.41 -3.60
C GLU A 7 -6.71 -19.81 -2.38
N LYS A 8 -5.74 -18.91 -2.61
CA LYS A 8 -5.22 -18.07 -1.53
C LYS A 8 -6.45 -17.36 -0.92
N PRO A 9 -6.58 -17.30 0.42
CA PRO A 9 -7.61 -16.45 1.01
C PRO A 9 -7.42 -15.04 0.45
N SER A 10 -8.49 -14.48 -0.11
CA SER A 10 -8.50 -13.07 -0.53
C SER A 10 -8.28 -12.23 0.72
N THR A 11 -7.08 -11.68 0.85
CA THR A 11 -6.74 -10.74 1.91
C THR A 11 -7.53 -9.46 1.66
N ASP A 12 -8.31 -9.02 2.64
CA ASP A 12 -8.89 -7.68 2.65
C ASP A 12 -7.75 -6.68 2.83
N VAL A 13 -7.35 -6.05 1.72
CA VAL A 13 -6.18 -5.16 1.64
C VAL A 13 -6.34 -3.97 2.59
N ALA A 14 -7.54 -3.38 2.64
CA ALA A 14 -7.83 -2.25 3.50
C ALA A 14 -7.80 -2.62 4.99
N ALA A 15 -8.33 -3.79 5.35
CA ALA A 15 -8.27 -4.28 6.72
C ALA A 15 -6.83 -4.55 7.16
N LEU A 16 -6.03 -5.22 6.32
CA LEU A 16 -4.62 -5.46 6.60
C LEU A 16 -3.84 -4.15 6.75
N ALA A 17 -4.00 -3.21 5.82
CA ALA A 17 -3.34 -1.92 5.89
C ALA A 17 -3.67 -1.14 7.16
N SER A 18 -4.93 -1.22 7.62
CA SER A 18 -5.36 -0.63 8.88
C SER A 18 -4.63 -1.27 10.07
N THR A 19 -4.54 -2.60 10.12
CA THR A 19 -3.78 -3.33 11.15
C THR A 19 -2.31 -2.90 11.17
N VAL A 20 -1.68 -2.81 10.00
CA VAL A 20 -0.26 -2.40 9.87
C VAL A 20 -0.06 -0.95 10.33
N ALA A 21 -1.03 -0.06 10.11
CA ALA A 21 -0.94 1.34 10.53
C ALA A 21 -1.12 1.55 12.05
N THR A 22 -1.99 0.77 12.69
CA THR A 22 -2.38 0.99 14.09
C THR A 22 -1.65 0.09 15.09
N THR A 23 -0.94 -0.92 14.60
CA THR A 23 -0.16 -1.83 15.45
C THR A 23 1.29 -1.39 15.45
N SER A 24 1.89 -1.26 16.64
CA SER A 24 3.34 -0.99 16.74
C SER A 24 4.11 -2.10 16.02
N HIS A 25 5.18 -1.76 15.31
CA HIS A 25 5.94 -2.73 14.51
C HIS A 25 6.38 -3.98 15.31
N GLU A 26 6.76 -3.80 16.58
CA GLU A 26 7.17 -4.89 17.49
C GLU A 26 6.04 -5.82 17.96
N SER A 27 4.78 -5.42 17.72
CA SER A 27 3.58 -6.17 18.13
C SER A 27 2.80 -6.74 16.94
N LEU A 28 3.20 -6.43 15.70
CA LEU A 28 2.66 -7.14 14.54
C LEU A 28 3.03 -8.61 14.64
N ASP A 29 2.12 -9.50 14.26
CA ASP A 29 2.42 -10.92 14.23
C ASP A 29 2.93 -11.36 12.85
N GLN A 30 3.49 -12.56 12.80
CA GLN A 30 4.00 -13.12 11.54
C GLN A 30 2.91 -13.29 10.49
N ALA A 31 1.66 -13.55 10.89
CA ALA A 31 0.57 -13.75 9.95
C ALA A 31 0.19 -12.44 9.24
N ASP A 32 0.26 -11.30 9.94
CA ASP A 32 0.06 -9.98 9.32
C ASP A 32 1.19 -9.65 8.32
N VAL A 33 2.44 -9.96 8.66
CA VAL A 33 3.60 -9.73 7.76
C VAL A 33 3.55 -10.65 6.55
N ASP A 34 3.17 -11.92 6.72
CA ASP A 34 2.96 -12.88 5.62
C ASP A 34 1.78 -12.45 4.73
N ALA A 35 0.70 -11.92 5.32
CA ALA A 35 -0.43 -11.39 4.57
C ALA A 35 -0.04 -10.15 3.75
N PHE A 36 0.83 -9.30 4.28
CA PHE A 36 1.36 -8.15 3.54
C PHE A 36 2.30 -8.60 2.41
N GLU A 37 3.14 -9.60 2.63
CA GLU A 37 3.93 -10.20 1.55
C GLU A 37 3.03 -10.75 0.44
N ALA A 38 1.93 -11.43 0.79
CA ALA A 38 0.98 -11.94 -0.19
C ALA A 38 0.32 -10.84 -1.03
N VAL A 39 0.00 -9.69 -0.44
CA VAL A 39 -0.50 -8.52 -1.19
C VAL A 39 0.56 -8.00 -2.16
N LEU A 40 1.83 -7.92 -1.73
CA LEU A 40 2.92 -7.47 -2.60
C LEU A 40 3.16 -8.44 -3.77
N ASP A 41 3.07 -9.74 -3.52
CA ASP A 41 3.14 -10.77 -4.57
C ASP A 41 2.02 -10.62 -5.60
N ASP A 42 0.79 -10.33 -5.15
CA ASP A 42 -0.36 -10.12 -6.03
C ASP A 42 -0.18 -8.84 -6.88
N VAL A 43 0.37 -7.77 -6.30
CA VAL A 43 0.74 -6.56 -7.04
C VAL A 43 1.80 -6.87 -8.10
N ASP A 44 2.85 -7.61 -7.76
CA ASP A 44 3.90 -8.01 -8.72
C ASP A 44 3.38 -8.93 -9.83
N ALA A 45 2.45 -9.82 -9.51
CA ALA A 45 1.76 -10.64 -10.50
C ALA A 45 0.98 -9.78 -11.49
N ALA A 46 0.21 -8.79 -11.00
CA ALA A 46 -0.50 -7.84 -11.84
C ALA A 46 0.47 -7.02 -12.71
N MET A 47 1.58 -6.54 -12.14
CA MET A 47 2.63 -5.83 -12.89
C MET A 47 3.25 -6.69 -13.99
N THR A 48 3.48 -7.96 -13.73
CA THR A 48 4.04 -8.94 -14.70
C THR A 48 3.04 -9.26 -15.81
N ALA A 49 1.75 -9.28 -15.49
CA ALA A 49 0.66 -9.45 -16.44
C ALA A 49 0.30 -8.17 -17.22
N GLU A 50 1.03 -7.07 -17.02
CA GLU A 50 0.76 -5.74 -17.59
C GLU A 50 -0.59 -5.15 -17.16
N GLU A 51 -1.14 -5.63 -16.04
CA GLU A 51 -2.37 -5.14 -15.40
C GLU A 51 -2.06 -3.98 -14.45
N TYR A 52 -1.44 -2.93 -14.98
CA TYR A 52 -0.95 -1.80 -14.18
C TYR A 52 -2.06 -1.07 -13.41
N GLY A 53 -3.28 -1.03 -13.96
CA GLY A 53 -4.46 -0.50 -13.28
C GLY A 53 -4.73 -1.25 -11.97
N THR A 54 -4.87 -2.57 -12.05
CA THR A 54 -5.05 -3.46 -10.90
C THR A 54 -3.94 -3.28 -9.87
N ALA A 55 -2.68 -3.32 -10.30
CA ALA A 55 -1.53 -3.11 -9.41
C ALA A 55 -1.59 -1.75 -8.69
N GLY A 56 -1.96 -0.69 -9.42
CA GLY A 56 -2.08 0.64 -8.87
C GLY A 56 -3.29 0.80 -7.93
N ASP A 57 -4.42 0.15 -8.22
CA ASP A 57 -5.60 0.16 -7.38
C ASP A 57 -5.34 -0.54 -6.05
N THR A 58 -4.67 -1.71 -6.06
CA THR A 58 -4.27 -2.42 -4.83
C THR A 58 -3.31 -1.58 -3.98
N LEU A 59 -2.29 -0.97 -4.57
CA LEU A 59 -1.36 -0.09 -3.83
C LEU A 59 -2.06 1.14 -3.26
N HIS A 60 -2.99 1.71 -4.02
CA HIS A 60 -3.78 2.83 -3.54
C HIS A 60 -4.69 2.42 -2.38
N GLU A 61 -5.42 1.32 -2.51
CA GLU A 61 -6.29 0.79 -1.45
C GLU A 61 -5.50 0.56 -0.16
N PHE A 62 -4.32 -0.06 -0.26
CA PHE A 62 -3.44 -0.26 0.88
C PHE A 62 -3.05 1.07 1.54
N TRP A 63 -2.44 2.00 0.79
CA TRP A 63 -1.94 3.25 1.38
C TRP A 63 -3.07 4.18 1.85
N ASP A 64 -4.21 4.20 1.17
CA ASP A 64 -5.36 5.01 1.55
C ASP A 64 -5.95 4.55 2.89
N ALA A 65 -6.08 3.23 3.08
CA ALA A 65 -6.52 2.64 4.33
C ALA A 65 -5.48 2.78 5.45
N TYR A 66 -4.19 2.57 5.16
CA TYR A 66 -3.09 2.78 6.10
C TYR A 66 -3.11 4.19 6.68
N LEU A 67 -3.17 5.20 5.81
CA LEU A 67 -3.18 6.60 6.22
C LEU A 67 -4.45 6.96 6.99
N ALA A 68 -5.62 6.50 6.52
CA ALA A 68 -6.89 6.77 7.19
C ALA A 68 -6.94 6.19 8.62
N ALA A 69 -6.43 4.97 8.80
CA ALA A 69 -6.38 4.31 10.10
C ALA A 69 -5.35 4.99 11.03
N GLY A 70 -4.14 5.24 10.53
CA GLY A 70 -3.08 5.89 11.32
C GLY A 70 -3.42 7.32 11.75
N LEU A 71 -4.10 8.10 10.89
CA LEU A 71 -4.58 9.43 11.26
C LEU A 71 -5.66 9.37 12.35
N ARG A 72 -6.61 8.45 12.22
CA ARG A 72 -7.67 8.25 13.22
C ARG A 72 -7.10 7.86 14.59
N GLU A 73 -6.11 6.98 14.62
CA GLU A 73 -5.44 6.56 15.86
C GLU A 73 -4.72 7.73 16.55
N ARG A 74 -4.22 8.70 15.78
CA ARG A 74 -3.56 9.90 16.30
C ARG A 74 -4.51 11.05 16.64
N GLU A 75 -5.82 10.82 16.58
CA GLU A 75 -6.87 11.85 16.72
C GLU A 75 -6.74 13.02 15.71
N GLU A 76 -6.06 12.78 14.58
CA GLU A 76 -5.95 13.73 13.48
C GLU A 76 -7.19 13.66 12.58
N SER A 77 -7.48 14.76 11.90
CA SER A 77 -8.59 14.81 10.94
C SER A 77 -8.36 13.80 9.81
N ALA A 78 -9.11 12.69 9.80
CA ALA A 78 -9.13 11.73 8.70
C ALA A 78 -10.15 12.09 7.60
N ASP A 79 -10.80 13.26 7.70
CA ASP A 79 -11.87 13.72 6.82
C ASP A 79 -11.39 14.25 5.45
N ALA A 80 -10.14 13.96 5.07
CA ALA A 80 -9.66 14.25 3.72
C ALA A 80 -10.43 13.40 2.70
N ASP A 81 -11.25 14.05 1.88
CA ASP A 81 -12.01 13.42 0.80
C ASP A 81 -11.09 12.91 -0.33
N ALA A 82 -9.93 13.53 -0.50
CA ALA A 82 -8.95 13.19 -1.53
C ALA A 82 -7.72 12.49 -0.96
N PHE A 83 -7.29 11.42 -1.63
CA PHE A 83 -6.09 10.65 -1.28
C PHE A 83 -4.82 11.51 -1.16
N ALA A 84 -4.60 12.46 -2.08
CA ALA A 84 -3.44 13.36 -2.04
C ALA A 84 -3.39 14.20 -0.75
N GLU A 85 -4.54 14.71 -0.30
CA GLU A 85 -4.64 15.47 0.94
C GLU A 85 -4.38 14.56 2.16
N ARG A 86 -4.89 13.32 2.13
CA ARG A 86 -4.62 12.33 3.18
C ARG A 86 -3.14 11.94 3.27
N VAL A 87 -2.44 11.89 2.13
CA VAL A 87 -0.98 11.68 2.08
C VAL A 87 -0.24 12.85 2.74
N GLU A 88 -0.66 14.10 2.51
CA GLU A 88 -0.08 15.28 3.17
C GLU A 88 -0.29 15.24 4.69
N GLN A 89 -1.51 14.95 5.12
CA GLN A 89 -1.85 14.81 6.54
C GLN A 89 -1.03 13.69 7.19
N GLY A 90 -0.92 12.52 6.55
CA GLY A 90 -0.15 11.41 7.09
C GLY A 90 1.36 11.70 7.16
N PHE A 91 1.91 12.48 6.24
CA PHE A 91 3.29 12.95 6.35
C PHE A 91 3.47 13.94 7.50
N ALA A 92 2.55 14.90 7.67
CA ALA A 92 2.57 15.83 8.80
C ALA A 92 2.42 15.12 10.15
N ALA A 93 1.65 14.03 10.17
CA ALA A 93 1.49 13.13 11.29
C ALA A 93 2.59 12.07 11.38
N GLU A 94 3.70 12.16 10.64
CA GLU A 94 4.85 11.25 10.72
C GLU A 94 4.50 9.75 10.54
N LEU A 95 3.45 9.43 9.77
CA LEU A 95 3.08 8.05 9.43
C LEU A 95 3.95 7.47 8.32
N VAL A 96 4.51 8.34 7.47
CA VAL A 96 5.33 7.93 6.32
C VAL A 96 6.60 8.76 6.23
N GLY A 97 7.68 8.14 5.75
CA GLY A 97 8.92 8.84 5.44
C GLY A 97 8.81 9.70 4.18
N ILE A 98 9.78 10.61 3.98
CA ILE A 98 9.80 11.56 2.87
C ILE A 98 9.76 10.88 1.48
N ASP A 99 10.41 9.73 1.32
CA ASP A 99 10.43 9.00 0.05
C ASP A 99 9.06 8.44 -0.32
N ILE A 100 8.35 7.86 0.65
CA ILE A 100 6.98 7.36 0.48
C ILE A 100 6.03 8.52 0.22
N TYR A 101 6.11 9.59 1.01
CA TYR A 101 5.31 10.80 0.80
C TYR A 101 5.45 11.34 -0.64
N GLN A 102 6.68 11.54 -1.12
CA GLN A 102 6.91 12.05 -2.47
C GLN A 102 6.40 11.11 -3.57
N ALA A 103 6.57 9.79 -3.38
CA ALA A 103 6.08 8.80 -4.33
C ALA A 103 4.54 8.76 -4.37
N LEU A 104 3.88 8.78 -3.21
CA LEU A 104 2.42 8.75 -3.12
C LEU A 104 1.78 10.02 -3.68
N GLN A 105 2.37 11.20 -3.45
CA GLN A 105 1.88 12.45 -4.06
C GLN A 105 1.95 12.41 -5.59
N ARG A 106 3.06 11.91 -6.14
CA ARG A 106 3.20 11.76 -7.59
C ARG A 106 2.25 10.70 -8.14
N PHE A 107 2.11 9.59 -7.41
CA PHE A 107 1.18 8.52 -7.75
C PHE A 107 -0.28 9.00 -7.77
N ALA A 108 -0.72 9.76 -6.78
CA ALA A 108 -2.06 10.32 -6.71
C ALA A 108 -2.38 11.22 -7.91
N ALA A 109 -1.42 12.07 -8.32
CA ALA A 109 -1.58 12.91 -9.50
C ALA A 109 -1.69 12.08 -10.79
N VAL A 110 -0.76 11.15 -11.02
CA VAL A 110 -0.77 10.36 -12.27
C VAL A 110 -1.95 9.41 -12.36
N ARG A 111 -2.47 8.88 -11.23
CA ARG A 111 -3.70 8.08 -11.24
C ARG A 111 -4.92 8.86 -11.71
N THR A 112 -4.93 10.18 -11.52
CA THR A 112 -6.02 11.06 -11.93
C THR A 112 -5.88 11.45 -13.39
N ASP A 113 -4.66 11.76 -13.81
CA ASP A 113 -4.39 12.44 -15.09
C ASP A 113 -3.96 11.50 -16.23
N GLU A 114 -3.47 10.30 -15.90
CA GLU A 114 -2.86 9.38 -16.86
C GLU A 114 -3.63 8.07 -16.99
N ALA A 115 -3.63 7.48 -18.19
CA ALA A 115 -4.15 6.14 -18.39
C ALA A 115 -3.24 5.11 -17.69
N PRO A 116 -3.80 4.00 -17.14
CA PRO A 116 -3.01 3.00 -16.42
C PRO A 116 -1.88 2.35 -17.25
N ASP A 117 -2.06 2.27 -18.57
CA ASP A 117 -1.08 1.73 -19.51
C ASP A 117 -0.01 2.74 -19.95
N SER A 118 -0.12 4.01 -19.54
CA SER A 118 0.89 5.03 -19.83
C SER A 118 2.22 4.72 -19.14
N SER A 119 3.34 5.07 -19.78
CA SER A 119 4.67 4.88 -19.20
C SER A 119 4.87 5.64 -17.90
N THR A 120 4.22 6.81 -17.76
CA THR A 120 4.24 7.62 -16.54
C THR A 120 3.54 6.91 -15.38
N TYR A 121 2.31 6.42 -15.59
CA TYR A 121 1.58 5.66 -14.58
C TYR A 121 2.38 4.43 -14.16
N GLN A 122 2.85 3.63 -15.12
CA GLN A 122 3.67 2.44 -14.86
C GLN A 122 4.91 2.75 -14.01
N ALA A 123 5.63 3.83 -14.32
CA ALA A 123 6.84 4.20 -13.60
C ALA A 123 6.57 4.55 -12.13
N TRP A 124 5.48 5.26 -11.85
CA TRP A 124 5.11 5.62 -10.49
C TRP A 124 4.50 4.46 -9.71
N THR A 125 3.71 3.59 -10.34
CA THR A 125 3.27 2.32 -9.72
C THR A 125 4.47 1.47 -9.30
N LYS A 126 5.49 1.33 -10.16
CA LYS A 126 6.76 0.63 -9.82
C LYS A 126 7.49 1.29 -8.66
N ARG A 127 7.52 2.62 -8.62
CA ARG A 127 8.19 3.35 -7.54
C ARG A 127 7.49 3.16 -6.19
N VAL A 128 6.16 3.23 -6.17
CA VAL A 128 5.37 2.99 -4.95
C VAL A 128 5.52 1.54 -4.49
N LEU A 129 5.45 0.57 -5.40
CA LEU A 129 5.68 -0.84 -5.06
C LEU A 129 7.05 -1.08 -4.43
N ALA A 130 8.13 -0.52 -5.01
CA ALA A 130 9.47 -0.67 -4.46
C ALA A 130 9.58 -0.14 -3.01
N LEU A 131 9.01 1.04 -2.75
CA LEU A 131 9.01 1.62 -1.40
C LEU A 131 8.08 0.87 -0.44
N THR A 132 7.00 0.28 -0.95
CA THR A 132 6.10 -0.56 -0.14
C THR A 132 6.79 -1.87 0.26
N ARG A 133 7.61 -2.44 -0.63
CA ARG A 133 8.52 -3.57 -0.32
C ARG A 133 9.57 -3.19 0.71
N ASP A 134 10.18 -2.01 0.60
CA ASP A 134 11.13 -1.52 1.61
C ASP A 134 10.45 -1.36 2.98
N HIS A 135 9.20 -0.87 3.01
CA HIS A 135 8.41 -0.79 4.23
C HIS A 135 8.08 -2.17 4.81
N HIS A 136 7.65 -3.12 3.99
CA HIS A 136 7.41 -4.50 4.42
C HIS A 136 8.68 -5.17 4.97
N ALA A 137 9.82 -5.03 4.29
CA ALA A 137 11.09 -5.55 4.75
C ALA A 137 11.48 -4.96 6.12
N HIS A 138 11.26 -3.65 6.31
CA HIS A 138 11.46 -3.01 7.61
C HIS A 138 10.57 -3.62 8.71
N LEU A 139 9.31 -3.95 8.42
CA LEU A 139 8.42 -4.60 9.38
C LEU A 139 8.89 -6.02 9.70
N ALA A 140 9.28 -6.79 8.69
CA ALA A 140 9.78 -8.15 8.85
C ALA A 140 11.07 -8.21 9.69
N ASP A 141 11.95 -7.22 9.57
CA ASP A 141 13.19 -7.12 10.36
C ASP A 141 12.93 -7.02 11.89
N HIS A 142 11.74 -6.57 12.31
CA HIS A 142 11.37 -6.54 13.74
C HIS A 142 10.97 -7.91 14.29
N LEU A 143 10.66 -8.90 13.44
CA LEU A 143 10.16 -10.21 13.85
C LEU A 143 11.26 -11.28 14.05
N GLY A 144 12.44 -11.10 13.44
CA GLY A 144 13.64 -11.93 13.68
C GLY A 144 13.81 -13.14 12.77
#